data_AF-A0A6I3FZ43-F1
#
_entry.id   AF-A0A6I3FZ43-F1
#
_cell.length_a   1.000
_cell.length_b   1.000
_cell.length_c   1.000
_cell.angle_alpha   90.00
_cell.angle_beta   90.00
_cell.angle_gamma   90.00
#
_symmetry.space_group_name_H-M   'P 1'
#
loop_
_entity.id
_entity.type
_entity.pdbx_description
1 polymer ?
#
loop_
_entity_poly.entity_id
_entity_poly.type
_entity_poly.pdbx_seq_one_letter_code
_entity_poly.pdbx_strand_id
1 'polypeptide(L)'
;MSGNTINRVFIARLAGTAVFDPNGDPVGKVRDAVATLRSNNQPPRILGLVVEVPLRRRVFVPITRVTSIESGAVVITGLVNMRRFESRAGEILVLGELLDRSINLNENGESVVVEDMGMEQNRTGDWFINR
;
A
#
# COMPACT_ATOMS: atom_id res chain seq x y z
N MET A 1 -0.75 -18.06 25.16
CA MET A 1 -1.25 -16.71 24.84
C MET A 1 -0.11 -15.94 24.17
N SER A 2 0.16 -16.21 22.89
CA SER A 2 1.21 -15.51 22.12
C SER A 2 0.56 -14.37 21.35
N GLY A 3 0.98 -13.15 21.68
CA GLY A 3 0.39 -11.89 21.22
C GLY A 3 0.31 -11.79 19.70
N ASN A 4 -0.88 -11.43 19.24
CA ASN A 4 -1.13 -11.00 17.88
C ASN A 4 -0.56 -9.58 17.72
N THR A 5 0.74 -9.47 17.45
CA THR A 5 1.31 -8.21 16.93
C THR A 5 0.79 -8.06 15.51
N ILE A 6 -0.41 -7.52 15.37
CA ILE A 6 -0.94 -7.05 14.10
C ILE A 6 -0.04 -5.88 13.69
N ASN A 7 0.92 -6.12 12.79
CA ASN A 7 1.68 -5.05 12.15
C ASN A 7 0.75 -4.31 11.18
N ARG A 8 -0.13 -3.48 11.72
CA ARG A 8 -1.00 -2.60 10.95
C ARG A 8 -0.18 -1.41 10.46
N VAL A 9 -0.17 -1.22 9.15
CA VAL A 9 0.50 -0.09 8.49
C VAL A 9 -0.58 0.79 7.87
N PHE A 10 -0.52 2.08 8.18
CA PHE A 10 -1.42 3.08 7.61
C PHE A 10 -0.83 3.62 6.30
N ILE A 11 -1.61 3.58 5.22
CA ILE A 11 -1.10 3.93 3.89
C ILE A 11 -0.76 5.42 3.79
N ALA A 12 -1.51 6.32 4.43
CA ALA A 12 -1.18 7.74 4.42
C ALA A 12 0.17 8.02 5.09
N ARG A 13 0.54 7.26 6.13
CA ARG A 13 1.86 7.33 6.77
C ARG A 13 2.96 6.71 5.91
N LEU A 14 2.61 5.71 5.10
CA LEU A 14 3.56 5.09 4.19
C LEU A 14 3.93 6.05 3.05
N ALA A 15 3.00 6.87 2.57
CA ALA A 15 3.29 7.89 1.56
C ALA A 15 4.39 8.86 2.03
N GLY A 16 5.36 9.09 1.14
CA GLY A 16 6.55 9.90 1.43
C GLY A 16 7.69 9.12 2.10
N THR A 17 7.45 7.91 2.59
CA THR A 17 8.48 7.05 3.20
C THR A 17 9.55 6.69 2.18
N ALA A 18 10.82 6.77 2.59
CA ALA A 18 11.95 6.44 1.74
C ALA A 18 12.02 4.94 1.45
N VAL A 19 12.35 4.60 0.20
CA VAL A 19 12.51 3.21 -0.27
C VAL A 19 13.98 2.96 -0.52
N PHE A 20 14.50 1.86 0.03
CA PHE A 20 15.89 1.44 -0.09
C PHE A 20 16.02 0.03 -0.66
N ASP A 21 17.13 -0.23 -1.33
CA ASP A 21 17.54 -1.58 -1.67
C ASP A 21 18.22 -2.29 -0.46
N PRO A 22 18.61 -3.57 -0.57
CA PRO A 22 19.23 -4.29 0.53
C PRO A 22 20.64 -3.79 0.92
N ASN A 23 21.31 -3.02 0.07
CA ASN A 23 22.61 -2.42 0.36
C ASN A 23 22.46 -1.06 1.08
N GLY A 24 21.23 -0.54 1.20
CA GLY A 24 20.94 0.76 1.76
C GLY A 24 20.94 1.89 0.74
N ASP A 25 21.02 1.57 -0.56
CA ASP A 25 20.98 2.58 -1.62
C ASP A 25 19.54 3.12 -1.79
N PRO A 26 19.36 4.45 -1.91
CA PRO A 26 18.04 5.04 -2.06
C PRO A 26 17.45 4.74 -3.44
N VAL A 27 16.26 4.18 -3.47
CA VAL A 27 15.50 3.88 -4.69
C VAL A 27 14.52 5.00 -5.02
N GLY A 28 13.83 5.53 -4.01
CA GLY A 28 12.78 6.52 -4.20
C GLY A 28 11.96 6.76 -2.95
N LYS A 29 10.70 7.17 -3.13
CA LYS A 29 9.73 7.34 -2.05
C LYS A 29 8.41 6.68 -2.39
N VAL A 30 7.75 6.08 -1.41
CA VAL A 30 6.39 5.55 -1.61
C VAL A 30 5.47 6.72 -1.94
N ARG A 31 4.65 6.56 -2.97
CA ARG A 31 3.64 7.52 -3.37
C ARG A 31 2.23 7.04 -3.01
N ASP A 32 1.97 5.76 -3.19
CA ASP A 32 0.67 5.14 -2.97
C ASP A 32 0.82 3.61 -2.83
N ALA A 33 -0.27 2.93 -2.49
CA ALA A 33 -0.42 1.49 -2.61
C ALA A 33 -1.43 1.16 -3.73
N VAL A 34 -1.21 0.03 -4.41
CA VAL A 34 -2.15 -0.54 -5.36
C VAL A 34 -2.86 -1.70 -4.68
N ALA A 35 -4.20 -1.69 -4.70
CA ALA A 35 -5.01 -2.78 -4.18
C ALA A 35 -5.93 -3.34 -5.27
N THR A 36 -6.42 -4.56 -5.05
CA THR A 36 -7.53 -5.10 -5.85
C THR A 36 -8.81 -4.33 -5.56
N LEU A 37 -9.65 -4.09 -6.56
CA LEU A 37 -11.02 -3.66 -6.33
C LEU A 37 -11.76 -4.71 -5.49
N ARG A 38 -12.56 -4.26 -4.51
CA ARG A 38 -13.36 -5.17 -3.68
C ARG A 38 -14.30 -6.00 -4.57
N SER A 39 -14.18 -7.32 -4.48
CA SER A 39 -14.99 -8.30 -5.19
C SER A 39 -15.50 -9.33 -4.19
N ASN A 40 -16.74 -9.79 -4.36
CA ASN A 40 -17.32 -10.94 -3.63
C ASN A 40 -17.15 -10.88 -2.09
N ASN A 41 -17.29 -9.68 -1.51
CA ASN A 41 -17.14 -9.42 -0.08
C ASN A 41 -15.75 -9.77 0.51
N GLN A 42 -14.73 -9.99 -0.32
CA GLN A 42 -13.36 -10.21 0.12
C GLN A 42 -12.68 -8.87 0.45
N PRO A 43 -11.82 -8.81 1.48
CA PRO A 43 -11.03 -7.61 1.75
C PRO A 43 -10.11 -7.30 0.56
N PRO A 44 -9.94 -6.03 0.17
CA PRO A 44 -8.98 -5.65 -0.87
C PRO A 44 -7.57 -6.14 -0.53
N ARG A 45 -6.93 -6.85 -1.45
CA ARG A 45 -5.53 -7.29 -1.31
C ARG A 45 -4.61 -6.21 -1.84
N ILE A 46 -3.54 -5.90 -1.11
CA ILE A 46 -2.46 -5.04 -1.58
C ILE A 46 -1.61 -5.83 -2.58
N LEU A 47 -1.47 -5.28 -3.78
CA LEU A 47 -0.69 -5.87 -4.87
C LEU A 47 0.76 -5.37 -4.86
N GLY A 48 0.96 -4.12 -4.42
CA GLY A 48 2.27 -3.49 -4.38
C GLY A 48 2.20 -2.01 -4.05
N LEU A 49 3.36 -1.37 -4.12
CA LEU A 49 3.52 0.05 -3.86
C LEU A 49 3.80 0.78 -5.18
N VAL A 50 3.25 1.98 -5.30
CA VAL A 50 3.70 2.95 -6.30
C VAL A 50 4.85 3.71 -5.68
N VAL A 51 6.03 3.64 -6.30
CA VAL A 51 7.23 4.34 -5.84
C VAL A 51 7.56 5.44 -6.83
N GLU A 52 7.72 6.66 -6.33
CA GLU A 52 8.30 7.76 -7.09
C GLU A 52 9.83 7.68 -7.02
N VAL A 53 10.45 7.48 -8.17
CA VAL A 53 11.91 7.39 -8.35
C VAL A 53 12.44 8.72 -8.93
N PRO A 54 13.77 8.91 -9.04
CA PRO A 54 14.34 10.12 -9.63
C PRO A 54 13.70 10.51 -10.98
N LEU A 55 13.69 11.81 -11.28
CA LEU A 55 12.96 12.41 -12.41
C LEU A 55 11.43 12.28 -12.30
N ARG A 56 10.89 12.12 -11.08
CA ARG A 56 9.45 12.04 -10.77
C ARG A 56 8.72 10.93 -11.53
N ARG A 57 9.42 9.87 -11.93
CA ARG A 57 8.79 8.72 -12.57
C ARG A 57 8.12 7.88 -11.47
N ARG A 58 6.89 7.46 -11.71
CA ARG A 58 6.19 6.50 -10.85
C ARG A 58 6.39 5.09 -11.42
N VAL A 59 6.80 4.15 -10.58
CA VAL A 59 7.01 2.74 -10.93
C VAL A 59 6.24 1.86 -9.95
N PHE A 60 5.90 0.66 -10.39
CA PHE A 60 5.25 -0.33 -9.54
C PHE A 60 6.28 -1.26 -8.90
N VAL A 61 6.21 -1.39 -7.58
CA VAL A 61 6.99 -2.37 -6.82
C VAL A 61 6.01 -3.41 -6.26
N PRO A 62 6.05 -4.67 -6.74
CA PRO A 62 5.21 -5.74 -6.19
C PRO A 62 5.36 -5.88 -4.69
N ILE A 63 4.27 -6.17 -3.96
CA ILE A 63 4.32 -6.29 -2.49
C ILE A 63 5.27 -7.41 -2.04
N THR A 64 5.45 -8.44 -2.87
CA THR A 64 6.39 -9.55 -2.64
C THR A 64 7.86 -9.15 -2.72
N ARG A 65 8.16 -7.94 -3.24
CA ARG A 65 9.51 -7.38 -3.25
C ARG A 65 9.82 -6.58 -1.99
N VAL A 66 8.81 -6.22 -1.19
CA VAL A 66 8.97 -5.51 0.07
C VAL A 66 9.39 -6.49 1.15
N THR A 67 10.57 -6.30 1.73
CA THR A 67 11.13 -7.18 2.76
C THR A 67 10.92 -6.64 4.16
N SER A 68 10.84 -5.32 4.33
CA SER A 68 10.46 -4.70 5.59
C SER A 68 9.75 -3.36 5.38
N ILE A 69 8.87 -3.03 6.32
CA ILE A 69 8.24 -1.71 6.46
C ILE A 69 8.46 -1.29 7.91
N GLU A 70 9.27 -0.28 8.12
CA GLU A 70 9.64 0.25 9.42
C GLU A 70 9.29 1.74 9.51
N SER A 71 9.43 2.32 10.69
CA SER A 71 9.21 3.76 10.87
C SER A 71 10.22 4.56 10.05
N GLY A 72 9.79 5.09 8.90
CA GLY A 72 10.60 5.94 8.03
C GLY A 72 11.34 5.22 6.90
N ALA A 73 11.26 3.90 6.78
CA ALA A 73 11.91 3.15 5.70
C ALA A 73 11.07 1.98 5.19
N VAL A 74 11.09 1.80 3.87
CA VAL A 74 10.64 0.57 3.18
C VAL A 74 11.85 -0.05 2.51
N VAL A 75 12.14 -1.30 2.83
CA VAL A 75 13.23 -2.04 2.18
C VAL A 75 12.64 -2.99 1.15
N ILE A 76 13.23 -3.00 -0.04
CA ILE A 76 12.84 -3.87 -1.14
C ILE A 76 14.03 -4.71 -1.61
N THR A 77 13.76 -5.79 -2.35
CA THR A 77 14.82 -6.49 -3.08
C THR A 77 15.36 -5.62 -4.23
N GLY A 78 16.66 -5.71 -4.54
CA GLY A 78 17.36 -4.71 -5.36
C GLY A 78 16.99 -4.58 -6.86
N LEU A 79 16.24 -5.51 -7.46
CA LEU A 79 15.82 -5.37 -8.86
C LEU A 79 14.43 -4.76 -8.97
N VAL A 80 14.36 -3.52 -9.48
CA VAL A 80 13.11 -2.77 -9.73
C VAL A 80 12.92 -2.55 -11.23
N ASN A 81 11.71 -2.83 -11.73
CA ASN A 81 11.34 -2.50 -13.08
C ASN A 81 11.06 -0.99 -13.21
N MET A 82 11.83 -0.30 -14.06
CA MET A 82 11.71 1.15 -14.26
C MET A 82 10.60 1.56 -15.25
N ARG A 83 9.74 0.62 -15.69
CA ARG A 83 8.56 0.94 -16.51
C ARG A 83 7.64 1.88 -15.74
N ARG A 84 7.11 2.89 -16.44
CA ARG A 84 6.12 3.80 -15.89
C ARG A 84 4.92 2.99 -15.39
N PHE A 85 4.48 3.29 -14.17
CA PHE A 85 3.27 2.72 -13.60
C PHE A 85 2.03 3.24 -14.33
N GLU A 86 1.12 2.32 -14.63
CA GLU A 86 -0.23 2.55 -15.10
C GLU A 86 -1.14 1.56 -14.36
N SER A 87 -2.25 2.04 -13.81
CA SER A 87 -3.23 1.17 -13.14
C SER A 87 -3.94 0.29 -14.16
N ARG A 88 -4.24 -0.94 -13.75
CA ARG A 88 -4.99 -1.89 -14.59
C ARG A 88 -6.46 -1.94 -14.20
N ALA A 89 -7.28 -2.47 -15.10
CA ALA A 89 -8.67 -2.78 -14.78
C ALA A 89 -8.73 -3.74 -13.58
N GLY A 90 -9.55 -3.40 -12.58
CA GLY A 90 -9.67 -4.17 -11.33
C GLY A 90 -8.63 -3.81 -10.26
N GLU A 91 -7.78 -2.82 -10.50
CA GLU A 91 -6.88 -2.24 -9.51
C GLU A 91 -7.39 -0.85 -9.07
N ILE A 92 -7.05 -0.46 -7.84
CA ILE A 92 -7.29 0.87 -7.30
C ILE A 92 -6.02 1.43 -6.66
N LEU A 93 -5.83 2.75 -6.78
CA LEU A 93 -4.89 3.52 -5.98
C LEU A 93 -5.53 3.88 -4.63
N VAL A 94 -4.94 3.40 -3.55
CA VAL A 94 -5.57 3.49 -2.23
C VAL A 94 -5.71 4.94 -1.78
N LEU A 95 -4.64 5.72 -1.81
CA LEU A 95 -4.72 7.14 -1.45
C LEU A 95 -5.34 7.95 -2.58
N GLY A 96 -4.91 7.72 -3.82
CA GLY A 96 -5.36 8.50 -4.98
C GLY A 96 -6.86 8.44 -5.24
N GLU A 97 -7.55 7.37 -4.83
CA GLU A 97 -8.98 7.17 -5.11
C GLU A 97 -9.87 7.06 -3.87
N LEU A 98 -9.32 6.76 -2.69
CA LEU A 98 -10.12 6.58 -1.47
C LEU A 98 -9.93 7.69 -0.44
N LEU A 99 -8.76 8.32 -0.35
CA LEU A 99 -8.52 9.39 0.63
C LEU A 99 -9.48 10.57 0.38
N ASP A 100 -10.01 11.15 1.45
CA ASP A 100 -10.98 12.27 1.44
C ASP A 100 -12.30 11.97 0.71
N ARG A 101 -12.54 10.70 0.36
CA ARG A 101 -13.78 10.30 -0.30
C ARG A 101 -14.90 10.17 0.73
N SER A 102 -16.05 10.77 0.42
CA SER A 102 -17.28 10.53 1.16
C SER A 102 -17.88 9.17 0.78
N ILE A 103 -18.18 8.35 1.77
CA ILE A 103 -18.78 7.02 1.63
C ILE A 103 -19.96 6.89 2.60
N ASN A 104 -20.88 5.96 2.31
CA ASN A 104 -21.93 5.59 3.26
C ASN A 104 -21.55 4.30 3.98
N LEU A 105 -21.65 4.29 5.31
CA LEU A 105 -21.43 3.10 6.11
C LEU A 105 -22.56 2.09 5.86
N ASN A 106 -22.19 0.82 5.65
CA ASN A 106 -23.18 -0.24 5.41
C ASN A 106 -24.10 -0.52 6.61
N GLU A 107 -23.66 -0.17 7.83
CA GLU A 107 -24.39 -0.50 9.07
C GLU A 107 -25.60 0.41 9.31
N ASN A 108 -25.46 1.70 9.04
CA ASN A 108 -26.46 2.72 9.37
C ASN A 108 -26.73 3.71 8.22
N GLY A 109 -26.04 3.59 7.08
CA GLY A 109 -26.16 4.51 5.96
C GLY A 109 -25.54 5.89 6.19
N GLU A 110 -24.82 6.08 7.29
CA GLU A 110 -24.20 7.35 7.65
C GLU A 110 -23.11 7.73 6.64
N SER A 111 -23.13 8.99 6.21
CA SER A 111 -22.11 9.54 5.32
C SER A 111 -20.88 9.96 6.13
N VAL A 112 -19.73 9.35 5.83
CA VAL A 112 -18.45 9.62 6.48
C VAL A 112 -17.37 9.91 5.45
N VAL A 113 -16.26 10.51 5.88
CA VAL A 113 -15.08 10.75 5.04
C VAL A 113 -13.99 9.74 5.40
N VAL A 114 -13.33 9.20 4.39
CA VAL A 114 -12.18 8.30 4.58
C VAL A 114 -10.92 9.12 4.89
N GLU A 115 -10.40 8.99 6.11
CA GLU A 115 -9.18 9.68 6.54
C GLU A 115 -7.89 8.89 6.26
N ASP A 116 -7.93 7.56 6.38
CA ASP A 116 -6.79 6.69 6.09
C ASP A 116 -7.26 5.24 5.94
N MET A 117 -6.40 4.40 5.36
CA MET A 117 -6.62 2.98 5.19
C MET A 117 -5.49 2.21 5.89
N GLY A 118 -5.88 1.32 6.81
CA GLY A 118 -4.93 0.39 7.43
C GLY A 118 -4.81 -0.90 6.61
N MET A 119 -3.57 -1.30 6.32
CA MET A 119 -3.26 -2.63 5.80
C MET A 119 -2.61 -3.50 6.85
N GLU A 120 -2.90 -4.79 6.80
CA GLU A 120 -2.38 -5.79 7.75
C GLU A 120 -1.83 -6.98 6.99
N GLN A 121 -0.68 -7.47 7.45
CA GLN A 121 -0.10 -8.69 6.92
C GLN A 121 -0.69 -9.91 7.62
N ASN A 122 -1.12 -10.90 6.85
CA ASN A 122 -1.58 -12.18 7.37
C ASN A 122 -0.40 -13.16 7.54
N ARG A 123 -0.69 -14.37 8.05
CA ARG A 123 0.29 -15.45 8.23
C ARG A 123 0.93 -15.98 6.93
N THR A 124 0.31 -15.76 5.77
CA THR A 124 0.87 -16.16 4.46
C THR A 124 1.75 -15.07 3.86
N GLY A 125 1.92 -13.94 4.54
CA GLY A 125 2.71 -12.79 4.08
C GLY A 125 1.93 -11.83 3.19
N ASP A 126 0.65 -12.11 2.94
CA ASP A 126 -0.21 -11.27 2.12
C ASP A 126 -0.75 -10.09 2.92
N TRP A 127 -0.83 -8.95 2.26
CA TRP A 127 -1.32 -7.70 2.85
C TRP A 127 -2.75 -7.42 2.39
N PHE A 128 -3.62 -7.10 3.34
CA PHE A 128 -5.02 -6.77 3.06
C PHE A 128 -5.41 -5.46 3.74
N ILE A 129 -6.28 -4.70 3.06
CA ILE A 129 -6.97 -3.59 3.67
C ILE A 129 -8.09 -4.17 4.53
N ASN A 130 -8.02 -3.91 5.84
CA ASN A 130 -8.97 -4.43 6.81
C ASN A 130 -9.58 -3.31 7.65
N ARG A 131 -10.73 -3.61 8.28
CA ARG A 131 -11.54 -2.67 9.05
C ARG A 131 -10.82 -2.13 10.27
#